data_AF-A0A925PIS8-F1
#
_entry.id   AF-A0A925PIS8-F1
#
_cell.length_a   1.000
_cell.length_b   1.000
_cell.length_c   1.000
_cell.angle_alpha   90.00
_cell.angle_beta   90.00
_cell.angle_gamma   90.00
#
_symmetry.space_group_name_H-M   'P 1'
#
loop_
_entity.id
_entity.type
_entity.pdbx_description
1 polymer ?
#
loop_
_entity_poly.entity_id
_entity_poly.type
_entity_poly.pdbx_seq_one_letter_code
_entity_poly.pdbx_strand_id
1 'polypeptide(L)' 'MPCLVIAGAIIDRPMSLVFNIFEIASLIVSVVIVNRVAGDGESNWLEGLQLLAVYLIIAACFLWIK' A
#
# COMPACT_ATOMS: atom_id res chain seq x y z
N MET A 1 -2.11 -0.13 -11.85
CA MET A 1 -0.80 -0.77 -12.01
C MET A 1 -0.51 -1.25 -13.44
N PRO A 2 -1.40 -1.96 -14.17
CA PRO A 2 -1.08 -2.37 -15.55
C PRO A 2 -1.06 -1.18 -16.55
N CYS A 3 -1.94 -0.19 -16.41
CA CYS A 3 -1.98 0.95 -17.32
C CYS A 3 -0.71 1.82 -17.28
N LEU A 4 -0.02 1.91 -16.14
CA LEU A 4 1.21 2.70 -16.00
C LEU A 4 2.42 2.01 -16.67
N VAL A 5 2.48 0.68 -16.63
CA VAL A 5 3.51 -0.10 -17.35
C VAL A 5 3.33 0.05 -18.85
N ILE A 6 2.08 -0.02 -19.32
CA ILE A 6 1.75 0.15 -20.74
C ILE A 6 2.03 1.60 -21.18
N ALA A 7 1.69 2.60 -20.37
CA ALA A 7 2.00 4.00 -20.65
C ALA A 7 3.51 4.29 -20.64
N GLY A 8 4.27 3.67 -19.74
CA GLY A 8 5.74 3.76 -19.72
C GLY A 8 6.38 3.13 -20.96
N ALA A 9 5.85 1.98 -21.42
CA ALA A 9 6.28 1.34 -22.66
C ALA A 9 6.00 2.22 -23.90
N ILE A 10 4.93 3.01 -23.90
CA ILE A 10 4.61 3.97 -24.98
C ILE A 10 5.51 5.22 -24.95
N ILE A 11 6.01 5.60 -23.77
CA ILE A 11 6.83 6.81 -23.55
C ILE A 11 8.35 6.50 -23.62
N ASP A 12 8.73 5.28 -24.04
CA ASP A 12 10.12 4.80 -24.12
C ASP A 12 10.89 4.92 -22.79
N ARG A 13 10.16 5.03 -21.67
CA ARG A 13 10.71 4.96 -20.32
C ARG A 13 10.42 3.59 -19.75
N PRO A 14 11.46 2.75 -19.53
CA PRO A 14 11.27 1.48 -18.86
C PRO A 14 10.89 1.72 -17.39
N MET A 15 9.60 1.94 -17.14
CA MET A 15 9.02 1.80 -15.81
C MET A 15 8.95 0.31 -15.50
N SER A 16 10.05 -0.21 -14.99
CA SER A 16 10.10 -1.58 -14.49
C SER A 16 9.43 -1.60 -13.11
N LEU A 17 8.45 -2.48 -12.93
CA LEU A 17 7.75 -2.70 -11.65
C LEU A 17 8.64 -3.49 -10.67
N VAL A 18 9.89 -3.06 -10.51
CA VAL A 18 10.87 -3.66 -9.62
C VAL A 18 10.59 -3.12 -8.23
N PHE A 19 9.63 -3.73 -7.56
CA PHE A 19 9.37 -3.46 -6.15
C PHE A 19 10.46 -4.11 -5.31
N ASN A 20 10.96 -3.37 -4.33
CA ASN A 20 11.92 -3.92 -3.39
C ASN A 20 11.23 -4.92 -2.46
N ILE A 21 11.97 -5.89 -1.89
CA ILE A 21 11.37 -6.94 -1.03
C ILE A 21 10.59 -6.32 0.15
N PHE A 22 11.07 -5.16 0.63
CA PHE A 22 10.44 -4.37 1.69
C PHE A 22 9.12 -3.71 1.26
N GLU A 23 9.00 -3.23 0.02
CA GLU A 23 7.74 -2.65 -0.50
C GLU A 23 6.67 -3.72 -0.67
N ILE A 24 7.08 -4.91 -1.11
CA ILE A 24 6.16 -6.05 -1.25
C ILE A 24 5.68 -6.50 0.13
N ALA A 25 6.58 -6.60 1.11
CA ALA A 25 6.23 -6.98 2.48
C ALA A 25 5.27 -5.99 3.15
N SER A 26 5.51 -4.68 3.00
CA SER A 26 4.64 -3.65 3.58
C SER A 26 3.25 -3.63 2.93
N LEU A 27 3.17 -3.85 1.61
CA LEU A 27 1.90 -4.01 0.90
C LEU A 27 1.09 -5.21 1.41
N ILE A 28 1.74 -6.37 1.58
CA ILE A 28 1.07 -7.57 2.10
C ILE A 28 0.52 -7.32 3.51
N VAL A 29 1.34 -6.73 4.39
CA VAL A 29 0.91 -6.40 5.76
C VAL A 29 -0.27 -5.43 5.74
N SER A 30 -0.22 -4.39 4.91
CA SER A 30 -1.31 -3.42 4.75
C SER A 30 -2.61 -4.08 4.32
N VAL A 31 -2.58 -4.91 3.28
CA VAL A 31 -3.75 -5.62 2.76
C VAL A 31 -4.34 -6.55 3.81
N VAL A 32 -3.51 -7.28 4.56
CA VAL A 32 -3.99 -8.15 5.65
C VAL A 32 -4.70 -7.34 6.73
N ILE A 33 -4.13 -6.21 7.15
CA ILE A 33 -4.74 -5.38 8.20
C ILE A 33 -6.06 -4.78 7.71
N VAL A 34 -6.10 -4.22 6.50
CA VAL A 34 -7.32 -3.65 5.91
C VAL A 34 -8.40 -4.72 5.77
N ASN A 35 -8.06 -5.93 5.32
CA ASN A 35 -9.03 -7.01 5.17
C ASN A 35 -9.59 -7.47 6.53
N ARG A 36 -8.75 -7.49 7.58
CA ARG A 36 -9.22 -7.78 8.95
C ARG A 36 -10.17 -6.71 9.48
N VAL A 37 -9.86 -5.43 9.27
CA VAL A 37 -10.71 -4.32 9.73
C VAL A 37 -12.00 -4.23 8.90
N ALA A 38 -11.94 -4.47 7.59
CA ALA A 38 -13.11 -4.41 6.71
C ALA A 38 -14.06 -5.61 6.86
N GLY A 39 -13.61 -6.71 7.49
CA GLY A 39 -14.38 -7.94 7.65
C GLY A 39 -15.44 -7.91 8.76
N ASP A 40 -15.36 -6.97 9.70
CA ASP A 40 -16.23 -6.96 10.89
C ASP A 40 -17.65 -6.41 10.62
N GLY A 41 -17.93 -5.90 9.41
CA GLY A 41 -19.30 -5.60 8.95
C GLY A 41 -20.00 -4.40 9.62
N GLU A 42 -19.47 -3.88 10.73
CA GLU A 42 -19.96 -2.68 11.42
C GLU A 42 -18.89 -1.58 11.42
N SER A 43 -19.07 -0.52 10.61
CA SER A 43 -18.10 0.58 10.56
C SER A 43 -18.16 1.46 11.82
N ASN A 44 -17.16 1.34 12.69
CA ASN A 44 -17.01 2.18 13.88
C ASN A 44 -16.02 3.34 13.63
N TRP A 45 -16.22 4.48 14.31
CA TRP A 45 -15.26 5.58 14.29
C TRP A 45 -13.86 5.14 14.77
N LEU A 46 -13.81 4.18 15.69
CA LEU A 46 -12.57 3.58 16.18
C LEU A 46 -11.83 2.78 15.08
N GLU A 47 -12.54 2.10 14.18
CA GLU A 47 -11.94 1.38 13.05
C GLU A 47 -11.36 2.33 12.01
N GLY A 48 -12.05 3.45 11.78
CA GLY A 48 -11.53 4.54 10.95
C GLY A 48 -10.20 5.08 11.51
N LEU A 49 -10.12 5.27 12.83
CA LEU A 49 -8.89 5.67 13.51
C LEU A 49 -7.79 4.60 13.38
N GLN A 50 -8.15 3.32 13.46
CA GLN A 50 -7.21 2.20 13.30
C GLN A 50 -6.62 2.14 11.89
N LEU A 51 -7.44 2.34 10.85
CA LEU A 51 -6.96 2.44 9.46
C LEU A 51 -6.00 3.62 9.27
N LEU A 52 -6.32 4.76 9.88
CA LEU A 52 -5.48 5.97 9.82
C LEU A 52 -4.14 5.76 10.55
N ALA A 53 -4.16 5.10 11.71
CA ALA A 53 -2.95 4.73 12.44
C ALA A 53 -2.04 3.79 11.63
N VAL A 54 -2.62 2.77 10.99
CA VAL A 54 -1.87 1.82 10.13
C VAL A 54 -1.26 2.55 8.93
N TYR A 55 -2.02 3.45 8.30
CA TYR A 55 -1.50 4.29 7.23
C TYR A 55 -0.31 5.15 7.69
N LEU A 56 -0.38 5.77 8.87
CA LEU A 56 0.71 6.58 9.43
C LEU A 56 1.96 5.73 9.72
N ILE A 57 1.80 4.50 10.23
CA ILE A 57 2.93 3.58 10.48
C ILE A 57 3.62 3.21 9.16
N ILE A 58 2.85 2.89 8.12
CA ILE A 58 3.40 2.57 6.78
C ILE A 58 4.07 3.80 6.18
N ALA A 59 3.46 4.99 6.29
CA ALA A 59 4.03 6.24 5.79
C ALA A 59 5.35 6.60 6.51
N ALA A 60 5.42 6.41 7.82
CA ALA A 60 6.64 6.61 8.60
C ALA A 60 7.75 5.61 8.21
N CYS A 61 7.38 4.34 7.98
CA CYS A 61 8.31 3.32 7.49
C CYS A 61 8.90 3.70 6.12
N PHE A 62 8.07 4.20 5.21
CA PHE A 62 8.52 4.64 3.88
C PHE A 62 9.38 5.91 3.93
N LEU A 63 9.11 6.82 4.86
CA LEU A 63 9.89 8.04 5.07
C LEU A 63 11.29 7.74 5.63
N TRP A 64 11.46 6.64 6.35
CA TRP A 64 12.76 6.22 6.89
C TRP A 64 13.59 5.36 5.91
N ILE A 65 12.94 4.75 4.92
CA ILE A 65 13.56 3.89 3.91
C ILE A 65 14.03 4.64 2.65
N LYS A 66 13.59 5.89 2.47
CA LYS A 66 13.93 6.74 1.32
C LYS A 66 14.89 7.85 1.70
#